data_AF-Q65XZ0-F1
#
_entry.id   AF-Q65XZ0-F1
#
_cell.length_a   1.000
_cell.length_b   1.000
_cell.length_c   1.000
_cell.angle_alpha   90.00
_cell.angle_beta   90.00
_cell.angle_gamma   90.00
#
_symmetry.space_group_name_H-M   'P 1'
#
loop_
_entity.id
_entity.type
_entity.pdbx_description
1 polymer ?
#
loop_
_entity_poly.entity_id
_entity_poly.type
_entity_poly.pdbx_seq_one_letter_code
_entity_poly.pdbx_strand_id
1 'polypeptide(L)'
;MNSKLLFFIATVLVCVNAEVYRSPDYEEEYPIRGLFSKRHPRDVTWDTKMGGGKVFGTLGQNDDGLFGKAGYNREIFNDDRGQLTGQAYGTRVLGPGGDSTNYGGRLDWANKNAQAAIDINRQIGGRSGMTASGSGVWDLDKNTHISAGGMVSKEFGHRRPDVGLQAEIRHEW
;
A
#
# COMPACT_ATOMS: atom_id res chain seq x y z
N MET A 1 -22.61 -9.22 -3.63
CA MET A 1 -21.50 -8.27 -3.31
C MET A 1 -21.64 -7.86 -1.85
N ASN A 2 -20.71 -8.27 -0.99
CA ASN A 2 -20.87 -8.17 0.47
C ASN A 2 -20.61 -6.74 0.96
N SER A 3 -21.70 -6.02 1.28
CA SER A 3 -21.73 -4.66 1.83
C SER A 3 -20.75 -4.43 3.00
N LYS A 4 -20.48 -5.45 3.81
CA LYS A 4 -19.53 -5.39 4.94
C LYS A 4 -18.08 -5.11 4.52
N LEU A 5 -17.66 -5.54 3.33
CA LEU A 5 -16.31 -5.31 2.81
C LEU A 5 -16.10 -3.84 2.40
N LEU A 6 -17.14 -3.23 1.80
CA LEU A 6 -17.14 -1.82 1.41
C LEU A 6 -17.06 -0.90 2.64
N PHE A 7 -17.79 -1.24 3.71
CA PHE A 7 -17.70 -0.48 4.96
C PHE A 7 -16.31 -0.53 5.57
N PHE A 8 -15.64 -1.69 5.58
CA PHE A 8 -14.30 -1.81 6.14
C PHE A 8 -13.26 -0.97 5.36
N ILE A 9 -13.35 -0.98 4.02
CA ILE A 9 -12.49 -0.16 3.15
C ILE A 9 -12.74 1.33 3.39
N ALA A 10 -14.00 1.73 3.52
CA ALA A 10 -14.37 3.12 3.83
C ALA A 10 -13.87 3.55 5.21
N THR A 11 -13.95 2.69 6.23
CA THR A 11 -13.45 3.01 7.58
C THR A 11 -11.94 3.17 7.61
N VAL A 12 -11.20 2.30 6.89
CA VAL A 12 -9.74 2.45 6.77
C VAL A 12 -9.38 3.75 6.05
N LEU A 13 -10.12 4.12 4.98
CA LEU A 13 -9.94 5.39 4.29
C LEU A 13 -10.23 6.61 5.19
N VAL A 14 -11.27 6.57 6.02
CA VAL A 14 -11.59 7.67 6.96
C VAL A 14 -10.53 7.79 8.06
N CYS A 15 -10.02 6.69 8.59
CA CYS A 15 -8.96 6.73 9.61
C CYS A 15 -7.63 7.28 9.07
N VAL A 16 -7.34 7.12 7.78
CA VAL A 16 -6.12 7.68 7.14
C VAL A 16 -6.25 9.18 6.85
N ASN A 17 -7.49 9.67 6.67
CA ASN A 17 -7.80 11.08 6.37
C ASN A 17 -8.27 11.90 7.58
N ALA A 18 -8.30 11.33 8.78
CA ALA A 18 -8.63 12.08 9.99
C ALA A 18 -7.48 13.04 10.35
N GLU A 19 -7.56 14.28 9.85
CA GLU A 19 -6.89 15.40 10.49
C GLU A 19 -7.45 15.54 11.91
N VAL A 20 -6.57 15.43 12.91
CA VAL A 20 -6.94 15.53 14.32
C VAL A 20 -7.32 16.98 14.61
N TYR A 21 -8.61 17.29 14.58
CA TYR A 21 -9.12 18.53 15.15
C TYR A 21 -8.97 18.44 16.68
N ARG A 22 -7.94 19.11 17.20
CA ARG A 22 -7.65 19.18 18.63
C ARG A 22 -8.46 20.33 19.23
N SER A 23 -9.53 20.01 19.95
CA SER A 23 -10.29 21.02 20.72
C SER A 23 -9.40 21.57 21.85
N PRO A 24 -9.42 22.89 22.13
CA PRO A 24 -8.48 23.52 23.08
C PRO A 24 -8.61 23.06 24.54
N ASP A 25 -9.69 22.38 24.91
CA ASP A 25 -10.08 22.17 26.31
C ASP A 25 -9.70 20.79 26.89
N TYR A 26 -8.75 20.07 26.29
CA TYR A 26 -8.35 18.71 26.72
C TYR A 26 -7.11 18.67 27.66
N GLU A 27 -6.77 19.76 28.34
CA GLU A 27 -5.60 19.82 29.23
C GLU A 27 -5.87 19.48 30.70
N GLU A 28 -7.11 19.24 31.13
CA GLU A 28 -7.36 18.89 32.54
C GLU A 28 -7.74 17.42 32.72
N GLU A 29 -7.03 16.82 33.69
CA GLU A 29 -7.36 15.57 34.37
C GLU A 29 -6.76 14.26 33.82
N TYR A 30 -5.43 14.12 33.81
CA TYR A 30 -4.74 12.88 34.26
C TYR A 30 -3.26 13.17 34.60
N PRO A 31 -2.83 13.17 35.87
CA PRO A 31 -1.43 13.33 36.20
C PRO A 31 -0.69 12.01 35.95
N ILE A 32 -0.10 11.84 34.76
CA ILE A 32 0.83 10.74 34.49
C ILE A 32 2.15 11.05 35.22
N ARG A 33 2.18 10.78 36.53
CA ARG A 33 3.40 10.77 37.34
C ARG A 33 4.17 9.47 37.12
N GLY A 34 5.35 9.59 36.54
CA GLY A 34 6.53 8.84 36.99
C GLY A 34 6.67 7.39 36.56
N LEU A 35 7.03 7.17 35.29
CA LEU A 35 7.87 6.03 34.88
C LEU A 35 8.50 6.34 33.51
N PHE A 36 9.37 7.35 33.47
CA PHE A 36 10.32 7.50 32.37
C PHE A 36 11.41 6.43 32.48
N SER A 37 11.01 5.18 32.26
CA SER A 37 11.89 4.21 31.62
C SER A 37 12.32 4.86 30.32
N LYS A 38 13.64 5.07 30.13
CA LYS A 38 14.22 5.40 28.83
C LYS A 38 13.93 4.26 27.86
N ARG A 39 12.69 4.19 27.36
CA ARG A 39 12.34 3.34 26.23
C ARG A 39 13.04 3.96 25.04
N HIS A 40 14.02 3.23 24.51
CA HIS A 40 14.51 3.51 23.17
C HIS A 40 13.29 3.53 22.23
N PRO A 41 13.21 4.45 21.26
CA PRO A 41 12.20 4.37 20.22
C PRO A 41 12.26 2.96 19.64
N ARG A 42 11.19 2.18 19.83
CA ARG A 42 11.11 0.83 19.31
C ARG A 42 9.94 0.80 18.37
N ASP A 43 10.25 0.47 17.13
CA ASP A 43 9.26 0.19 16.11
C ASP A 43 8.34 -0.92 16.60
N VAL A 44 7.05 -0.63 16.66
CA VAL A 44 6.00 -1.61 16.96
C VAL A 44 5.55 -2.19 15.65
N THR A 45 5.90 -3.45 15.39
CA THR A 45 5.47 -4.18 14.20
C THR A 45 4.39 -5.19 14.58
N TRP A 46 3.34 -5.27 13.77
CA TRP A 46 2.31 -6.30 13.88
C TRP A 46 2.17 -7.05 12.57
N ASP A 47 1.85 -8.33 12.71
CA ASP A 47 1.60 -9.26 11.63
C ASP A 47 0.55 -10.23 12.15
N THR A 48 -0.67 -10.18 11.60
CA THR A 48 -1.81 -10.93 12.14
C THR A 48 -2.75 -11.39 11.04
N LYS A 49 -3.15 -12.66 11.10
CA LYS A 49 -4.20 -13.19 10.21
C LYS A 49 -5.56 -12.64 10.61
N MET A 50 -6.31 -12.07 9.67
CA MET A 50 -7.64 -11.50 9.89
C MET A 50 -8.50 -11.59 8.63
N GLY A 51 -9.77 -11.97 8.77
CA GLY A 51 -10.77 -11.88 7.69
C GLY A 51 -10.44 -12.66 6.40
N GLY A 52 -9.75 -13.79 6.51
CA GLY A 52 -9.30 -14.58 5.35
C GLY A 52 -8.04 -14.04 4.67
N GLY A 53 -7.35 -13.09 5.30
CA GLY A 53 -6.10 -12.51 4.85
C GLY A 53 -5.18 -12.20 6.01
N LYS A 54 -4.27 -11.26 5.81
CA LYS A 54 -3.18 -10.90 6.71
C LYS A 54 -3.07 -9.38 6.80
N VAL A 55 -3.27 -8.84 7.99
CA VAL A 55 -2.97 -7.45 8.32
C VAL A 55 -1.53 -7.37 8.80
N PHE A 56 -0.77 -6.42 8.30
CA PHE A 56 0.60 -6.18 8.70
C PHE A 56 0.86 -4.68 8.84
N GLY A 57 1.86 -4.30 9.61
CA GLY A 57 2.24 -2.90 9.73
C GLY A 57 3.32 -2.66 10.76
N THR A 58 3.85 -1.44 10.73
CA THR A 58 4.85 -0.96 11.67
C THR A 58 4.54 0.49 12.01
N LEU A 59 4.58 0.83 13.29
CA LEU A 59 4.62 2.20 13.77
C LEU A 59 5.97 2.43 14.43
N GLY A 60 6.70 3.43 13.99
CA GLY A 60 8.06 3.70 14.45
C GLY A 60 8.35 5.18 14.53
N GLN A 61 9.44 5.50 15.19
CA GLN A 61 9.93 6.87 15.34
C GLN A 61 11.45 6.86 15.23
N ASN A 62 11.99 7.78 14.44
CA ASN A 62 13.42 8.06 14.36
C ASN A 62 13.68 9.53 14.72
N ASP A 63 14.96 9.93 14.67
CA ASP A 63 15.39 11.31 14.98
C ASP A 63 14.74 12.35 14.05
N ASP A 64 14.28 11.93 12.87
CA ASP A 64 13.69 12.76 11.82
C ASP A 64 12.15 12.71 11.78
N GLY A 65 11.47 11.99 12.67
CA GLY A 65 10.01 11.98 12.72
C GLY A 65 9.32 10.67 13.12
N LEU A 66 7.99 10.69 13.06
CA LEU A 66 7.11 9.53 13.27
C LEU A 66 6.75 8.93 11.90
N PHE A 67 6.83 7.61 11.77
CA PHE A 67 6.34 6.92 10.59
C PHE A 67 5.41 5.77 10.96
N GLY A 68 4.41 5.56 10.11
CA GLY A 68 3.50 4.44 10.17
C GLY A 68 3.39 3.78 8.80
N LYS A 69 3.34 2.45 8.76
CA LYS A 69 2.96 1.68 7.58
C LYS A 69 1.97 0.61 8.00
N ALA A 70 0.97 0.36 7.16
CA ALA A 70 0.02 -0.70 7.37
C ALA A 70 -0.44 -1.25 6.02
N GLY A 71 -0.86 -2.50 6.01
CA GLY A 71 -1.44 -3.11 4.83
C GLY A 71 -2.24 -4.36 5.16
N TYR A 72 -3.00 -4.79 4.17
CA TYR A 72 -3.81 -5.98 4.20
C TYR A 72 -3.57 -6.75 2.91
N ASN A 73 -3.17 -8.02 3.02
CA ASN A 73 -3.07 -8.93 1.89
C ASN A 73 -4.10 -10.06 2.05
N ARG A 74 -4.76 -10.44 0.97
CA ARG A 74 -5.71 -11.53 0.94
C ARG A 74 -5.61 -12.31 -0.36
N GLU A 75 -5.58 -13.63 -0.23
CA GLU A 75 -5.89 -14.52 -1.33
C GLU A 75 -7.41 -14.49 -1.57
N ILE A 76 -7.81 -14.03 -2.77
CA ILE A 76 -9.20 -13.89 -3.17
C ILE A 76 -9.73 -15.25 -3.63
N PHE A 77 -8.95 -15.93 -4.47
CA PHE A 77 -9.18 -17.32 -4.85
C PHE A 77 -7.87 -18.01 -5.22
N ASN A 78 -7.89 -19.32 -5.12
CA ASN A 78 -6.86 -20.23 -5.60
C ASN A 78 -7.57 -21.51 -6.05
N ASP A 79 -7.96 -21.54 -7.31
CA ASP A 79 -8.71 -22.64 -7.91
C ASP A 79 -8.16 -22.98 -9.30
N ASP A 80 -8.85 -23.84 -10.05
CA ASP A 80 -8.40 -24.30 -11.37
C ASP A 80 -8.21 -23.16 -12.39
N ARG A 81 -8.76 -21.97 -12.14
CA ARG A 81 -8.59 -20.77 -12.97
C ARG A 81 -7.27 -20.03 -12.68
N GLY A 82 -6.61 -20.36 -11.57
CA GLY A 82 -5.38 -19.72 -11.09
C GLY A 82 -5.48 -19.21 -9.66
N GLN A 83 -4.49 -18.43 -9.26
CA GLN A 83 -4.39 -17.75 -7.97
C GLN A 83 -4.57 -16.25 -8.18
N LEU A 84 -5.43 -15.62 -7.37
CA LEU A 84 -5.62 -14.18 -7.33
C LEU A 84 -5.37 -13.67 -5.91
N THR A 85 -4.38 -12.81 -5.75
CA THR A 85 -4.05 -12.15 -4.49
C THR A 85 -4.24 -10.64 -4.60
N GLY A 86 -4.92 -10.06 -3.62
CA GLY A 86 -5.14 -8.62 -3.53
C GLY A 86 -4.47 -8.06 -2.28
N GLN A 87 -3.79 -6.94 -2.43
CA GLN A 87 -3.15 -6.20 -1.37
C GLN A 87 -3.60 -4.74 -1.38
N ALA A 88 -3.82 -4.18 -0.20
CA ALA A 88 -3.92 -2.74 0.02
C ALA A 88 -2.88 -2.34 1.06
N TYR A 89 -2.24 -1.18 0.88
CA TYR A 89 -1.20 -0.71 1.78
C TYR A 89 -1.22 0.81 1.88
N GLY A 90 -0.65 1.32 2.95
CA GLY A 90 -0.45 2.74 3.16
C GLY A 90 0.67 3.03 4.14
N THR A 91 1.28 4.19 3.97
CA THR A 91 2.29 4.75 4.83
C THR A 91 1.96 6.20 5.15
N ARG A 92 2.40 6.66 6.31
CA ARG A 92 2.38 8.06 6.70
C ARG A 92 3.69 8.38 7.41
N VAL A 93 4.30 9.49 7.05
CA VAL A 93 5.51 10.03 7.68
C VAL A 93 5.20 11.44 8.12
N LEU A 94 5.50 11.74 9.37
CA LEU A 94 5.40 13.06 9.99
C LEU A 94 6.82 13.48 10.38
N GLY A 95 7.35 14.53 9.77
CA GLY A 95 8.74 14.95 10.01
C GLY A 95 8.95 16.42 9.68
N PRO A 96 10.07 17.02 10.15
CA PRO A 96 10.35 18.44 9.99
C PRO A 96 10.56 18.86 8.52
N GLY A 97 10.86 17.91 7.63
CA GLY A 97 10.94 18.11 6.18
C GLY A 97 9.58 18.13 5.46
N GLY A 98 8.48 17.93 6.19
CA GLY A 98 7.11 17.90 5.67
C GLY A 98 6.46 16.51 5.77
N ASP A 99 5.15 16.52 5.95
CA ASP A 99 4.36 15.29 6.06
C ASP A 99 4.14 14.67 4.68
N SER A 100 4.21 13.33 4.63
CA SER A 100 3.83 12.58 3.43
C SER A 100 2.98 11.38 3.79
N THR A 101 2.03 11.08 2.92
CA THR A 101 1.16 9.91 2.98
C THR A 101 1.23 9.21 1.64
N ASN A 102 1.44 7.91 1.64
CA ASN A 102 1.39 7.10 0.43
C ASN A 102 0.38 5.98 0.63
N TYR A 103 -0.47 5.68 -0.34
CA TYR A 103 -1.36 4.54 -0.27
C TYR A 103 -1.61 3.96 -1.64
N GLY A 104 -1.80 2.65 -1.65
CA GLY A 104 -1.97 1.92 -2.89
C GLY A 104 -2.62 0.58 -2.70
N GLY A 105 -2.83 -0.07 -3.82
CA GLY A 105 -3.34 -1.41 -3.89
C GLY A 105 -2.81 -2.14 -5.10
N ARG A 106 -2.52 -3.42 -4.90
CA ARG A 106 -1.97 -4.31 -5.90
C ARG A 106 -2.85 -5.54 -6.05
N LEU A 107 -3.05 -5.97 -7.27
CA LEU A 107 -3.73 -7.21 -7.61
C LEU A 107 -2.78 -8.04 -8.47
N ASP A 108 -2.47 -9.25 -8.02
CA ASP A 108 -1.65 -10.21 -8.74
C ASP A 108 -2.49 -11.43 -9.06
N TRP A 109 -2.55 -11.78 -10.34
CA TRP A 109 -3.18 -12.98 -10.85
C TRP A 109 -2.13 -13.85 -11.52
N ALA A 110 -2.17 -15.16 -11.28
CA ALA A 110 -1.28 -16.11 -11.93
C ALA A 110 -2.00 -17.44 -12.17
N ASN A 111 -1.70 -18.08 -13.30
CA ASN A 111 -2.04 -19.47 -13.56
C ASN A 111 -0.81 -20.20 -14.14
N LYS A 112 -1.00 -21.42 -14.67
CA LYS A 112 0.09 -22.25 -15.21
C LYS A 112 0.77 -21.70 -16.46
N ASN A 113 0.15 -20.74 -17.15
CA ASN A 113 0.57 -20.26 -18.47
C ASN A 113 0.62 -18.73 -18.57
N ALA A 114 0.18 -18.01 -17.55
CA ALA A 114 0.06 -16.57 -17.60
C ALA A 114 0.09 -15.95 -16.21
N GLN A 115 0.60 -14.74 -16.14
CA GLN A 115 0.61 -13.91 -14.94
C GLN A 115 0.20 -12.50 -15.32
N ALA A 116 -0.52 -11.81 -14.45
CA ALA A 116 -0.88 -10.42 -14.62
C ALA A 116 -0.83 -9.70 -13.28
N ALA A 117 -0.33 -8.48 -13.27
CA ALA A 117 -0.28 -7.63 -12.09
C ALA A 117 -0.82 -6.25 -12.42
N ILE A 118 -1.57 -5.66 -11.50
CA ILE A 118 -1.99 -4.25 -11.56
C ILE A 118 -1.67 -3.62 -10.22
N ASP A 119 -1.00 -2.47 -10.23
CA ASP A 119 -0.65 -1.71 -9.03
C ASP A 119 -1.07 -0.25 -9.20
N ILE A 120 -1.72 0.29 -8.18
CA ILE A 120 -2.13 1.69 -8.15
C ILE A 120 -1.62 2.27 -6.85
N ASN A 121 -0.87 3.36 -6.93
CA ASN A 121 -0.28 4.02 -5.79
C ASN A 121 -0.48 5.54 -5.88
N ARG A 122 -0.78 6.18 -4.74
CA ARG A 122 -1.00 7.62 -4.63
C ARG A 122 -0.23 8.19 -3.46
N GLN A 123 0.56 9.22 -3.75
CA GLN A 123 1.30 10.00 -2.77
C GLN A 123 0.63 11.36 -2.56
N ILE A 124 0.57 11.79 -1.31
CA ILE A 124 0.06 13.09 -0.85
C ILE A 124 1.10 13.68 0.10
N GLY A 125 1.41 14.97 -0.05
CA GLY A 125 2.42 15.66 0.76
C GLY A 125 3.80 15.65 0.11
N GLY A 126 4.47 16.81 0.12
CA GLY A 126 5.60 17.09 -0.76
C GLY A 126 5.18 17.06 -2.24
N ARG A 127 5.71 16.10 -3.01
CA ARG A 127 5.32 15.84 -4.41
C ARG A 127 4.11 14.92 -4.45
N SER A 128 2.93 15.51 -4.52
CA SER A 128 1.67 14.75 -4.60
C SER A 128 1.50 14.19 -6.02
N GLY A 129 1.13 12.93 -6.14
CA GLY A 129 1.00 12.28 -7.44
C GLY A 129 0.33 10.92 -7.38
N MET A 130 0.09 10.34 -8.54
CA MET A 130 -0.51 9.03 -8.68
C MET A 130 0.21 8.25 -9.77
N THR A 131 0.47 6.97 -9.50
CA THR A 131 1.03 6.02 -10.45
C THR A 131 0.08 4.84 -10.56
N ALA A 132 -0.20 4.41 -11.78
CA ALA A 132 -0.88 3.17 -12.08
C ALA A 132 0.00 2.37 -13.03
N SER A 133 0.25 1.10 -12.73
CA SER A 133 0.98 0.19 -13.59
C SER A 133 0.22 -1.11 -13.77
N GLY A 134 0.47 -1.75 -14.89
CA GLY A 134 -0.07 -3.06 -15.22
C GLY A 134 0.93 -3.84 -16.04
N SER A 135 1.07 -5.13 -15.77
CA SER A 135 1.90 -6.03 -16.56
C SER A 135 1.23 -7.38 -16.73
N GLY A 136 1.63 -8.08 -17.79
CA GLY A 136 1.20 -9.41 -18.13
C GLY A 136 2.36 -10.21 -18.71
N VAL A 137 2.40 -11.50 -18.38
CA VAL A 137 3.31 -12.50 -18.94
C VAL A 137 2.46 -13.66 -19.45
N TRP A 138 2.77 -14.17 -20.62
CA TRP A 138 2.14 -15.34 -21.24
C TRP A 138 3.21 -16.32 -21.70
N ASP A 139 3.15 -17.52 -21.15
CA ASP A 139 3.99 -18.64 -21.49
C ASP A 139 3.32 -19.41 -22.63
N LEU A 140 3.81 -19.21 -23.85
CA LEU A 140 3.27 -19.88 -25.03
C LEU A 140 3.68 -21.36 -25.06
N ASP A 141 4.91 -21.63 -24.65
CA ASP A 141 5.47 -22.96 -24.47
C ASP A 141 6.53 -22.93 -23.34
N LYS A 142 7.32 -23.99 -23.19
CA LYS A 142 8.34 -24.10 -22.13
C LYS A 142 9.54 -23.17 -22.32
N ASN A 143 9.70 -22.62 -23.52
CA ASN A 143 10.88 -21.92 -23.98
C ASN A 143 10.54 -20.48 -24.41
N THR A 144 9.26 -20.17 -24.66
CA THR A 144 8.80 -18.92 -25.26
C THR A 144 7.87 -18.18 -24.30
N HIS A 145 8.34 -17.02 -23.86
CA HIS A 145 7.63 -16.13 -22.95
C HIS A 145 7.38 -14.79 -23.63
N ILE A 146 6.13 -14.33 -23.61
CA ILE A 146 5.76 -12.99 -24.04
C ILE A 146 5.41 -12.19 -22.80
N SER A 147 5.98 -11.01 -22.63
CA SER A 147 5.56 -10.07 -21.60
C SER A 147 5.21 -8.72 -22.19
N ALA A 148 4.22 -8.07 -21.58
CA ALA A 148 3.84 -6.70 -21.92
C ALA A 148 3.43 -5.97 -20.64
N GLY A 149 3.70 -4.68 -20.58
CA GLY A 149 3.33 -3.87 -19.44
C GLY A 149 3.36 -2.39 -19.75
N GLY A 150 2.81 -1.63 -18.83
CA GLY A 150 2.77 -0.19 -18.91
C GLY A 150 2.63 0.46 -17.56
N MET A 151 2.94 1.74 -17.53
CA MET A 151 2.73 2.60 -16.39
C MET A 151 2.28 3.97 -16.84
N VAL A 152 1.45 4.60 -16.03
CA VAL A 152 1.10 6.02 -16.13
C VAL A 152 1.37 6.63 -14.76
N SER A 153 2.21 7.67 -14.72
CA SER A 153 2.46 8.44 -13.51
C SER A 153 2.17 9.92 -13.74
N LYS A 154 1.47 10.55 -12.79
CA LYS A 154 1.14 11.97 -12.85
C LYS A 154 1.45 12.61 -11.51
N GLU A 155 2.33 13.59 -11.52
CA GLU A 155 2.49 14.54 -10.43
C GLU A 155 1.35 15.58 -10.53
N PHE A 156 0.69 15.88 -9.41
CA PHE A 156 -0.39 16.87 -9.37
C PHE A 156 0.20 18.26 -9.13
N GLY A 157 -0.30 19.27 -9.83
CA GLY A 157 0.18 20.65 -9.74
C GLY A 157 1.36 20.99 -10.65
N HIS A 158 2.11 19.99 -11.12
CA HIS A 158 3.24 20.17 -12.03
C HIS A 158 3.31 19.03 -13.06
N ARG A 159 3.90 19.32 -14.24
CA ARG A 159 4.20 18.38 -15.34
C ARG A 159 3.00 17.69 -16.03
N ARG A 160 3.28 17.19 -17.23
CA ARG A 160 2.37 16.30 -17.97
C ARG A 160 2.49 14.89 -17.41
N PRO A 161 1.47 14.02 -17.59
CA PRO A 161 1.58 12.62 -17.21
C PRO A 161 2.72 11.95 -17.98
N ASP A 162 3.53 11.17 -17.28
CA ASP A 162 4.54 10.29 -17.86
C ASP A 162 3.89 8.93 -18.15
N VAL A 163 4.14 8.41 -19.34
CA VAL A 163 3.59 7.13 -19.80
C VAL A 163 4.74 6.26 -20.27
N GLY A 164 4.83 5.05 -19.73
CA GLY A 164 5.78 4.02 -20.13
C GLY A 164 5.05 2.80 -20.65
N LEU A 165 5.58 2.20 -21.71
CA LEU A 165 5.12 0.92 -22.26
C LEU A 165 6.34 0.05 -22.51
N GLN A 166 6.21 -1.24 -22.21
CA GLN A 166 7.24 -2.24 -22.46
C GLN A 166 6.58 -3.49 -23.03
N ALA A 167 7.23 -4.12 -24.00
CA ALA A 167 6.91 -5.45 -24.47
C ALA A 167 8.21 -6.21 -24.74
N GLU A 168 8.25 -7.49 -24.40
CA GLU A 168 9.41 -8.35 -24.54
C GLU A 168 8.97 -9.74 -24.99
N ILE A 169 9.72 -10.35 -25.90
CA ILE A 169 9.59 -11.76 -26.28
C ILE A 169 10.93 -12.42 -25.96
N ARG A 170 10.90 -13.41 -25.08
CA ARG A 170 12.08 -14.18 -24.67
C ARG A 170 11.91 -15.61 -25.15
N HIS A 171 12.94 -16.13 -25.84
CA HIS A 171 13.02 -17.51 -26.27
C HIS A 171 14.29 -18.16 -25.73
N GLU A 172 14.16 -19.23 -24.96
CA GLU A 172 15.25 -20.02 -24.38
C GLU A 172 15.53 -21.24 -25.27
N TRP A 173 16.78 -21.40 -25.71
CA TRP A 173 17.22 -22.42 -26.65
C TRP A 173 17.73 -23.67 -25.94
#